data_AF-A0A5R2N160-F1
#
_entry.id   AF-A0A5R2N160-F1
#
_cell.length_a   1.000
_cell.length_b   1.000
_cell.length_c   1.000
_cell.angle_alpha   90.00
_cell.angle_beta   90.00
_cell.angle_gamma   90.00
#
_symmetry.space_group_name_H-M   'P 1'
#
loop_
_entity.id
_entity.type
_entity.pdbx_description
1 polymer ?
#
loop_
_entity_poly.entity_id
_entity_poly.type
_entity_poly.pdbx_seq_one_letter_code
_entity_poly.pdbx_strand_id
1 'polypeptide(L)'
;ISDILLAGHQPREAIGEILRFIQFLCDDETIIIDREVAASERATGYRNFALANYMKSFGNLHHAPELALGVYFHHCAIAMSCRQLAMAGRFLANGGKNPATGYQVVSAERARRIGAMMLTCGHYDGSGDFAF
;
A
#
# COMPACT_ATOMS: atom_id res chain seq x y z
N ILE A 1 -3.05 6.23 6.14
CA ILE A 1 -2.80 4.77 6.20
C ILE A 1 -1.40 4.48 6.72
N SER A 2 -0.33 5.02 6.14
CA SER A 2 1.05 4.77 6.62
C SER A 2 1.28 5.13 8.09
N ASP A 3 0.62 6.19 8.59
CA ASP A 3 0.60 6.55 10.02
C ASP A 3 -0.08 5.49 10.90
N ILE A 4 -1.11 4.83 10.38
CA ILE A 4 -1.81 3.74 11.07
C ILE A 4 -0.96 2.47 11.06
N LEU A 5 -0.32 2.16 9.92
CA LEU A 5 0.59 1.00 9.81
C LEU A 5 1.82 1.15 10.71
N LEU A 6 2.18 2.37 11.08
CA LEU A 6 3.19 2.61 12.10
C LEU A 6 2.73 2.09 13.47
N ALA A 7 1.49 2.30 13.92
CA ALA A 7 0.88 1.71 15.14
C ALA A 7 1.80 1.51 16.39
N GLY A 8 2.86 2.30 16.57
CA GLY A 8 3.87 2.14 17.64
C GLY A 8 5.15 1.36 17.26
N HIS A 9 5.22 0.78 16.07
CA HIS A 9 6.40 0.16 15.46
C HIS A 9 7.39 1.19 14.91
N GLN A 10 8.65 0.75 14.78
CA GLN A 10 9.64 1.51 14.01
C GLN A 10 9.33 1.41 12.51
N PRO A 11 9.59 2.45 11.70
CA PRO A 11 9.29 2.43 10.26
C PRO A 11 9.81 1.18 9.54
N ARG A 12 11.00 0.70 9.90
CA ARG A 12 11.63 -0.50 9.33
C ARG A 12 10.79 -1.76 9.54
N GLU A 13 10.13 -1.89 10.68
CA GLU A 13 9.30 -3.04 11.01
C GLU A 13 8.02 -3.03 10.17
N ALA A 14 7.31 -1.90 10.14
CA ALA A 14 6.11 -1.70 9.33
C ALA A 14 6.39 -1.94 7.83
N ILE A 15 7.51 -1.42 7.32
CA ILE A 15 7.95 -1.66 5.93
C ILE A 15 8.17 -3.16 5.69
N GLY A 16 8.85 -3.83 6.62
CA GLY A 16 9.11 -5.27 6.52
C GLY A 16 7.83 -6.10 6.55
N GLU A 17 6.83 -5.72 7.34
CA GLU A 17 5.53 -6.41 7.39
C GLU A 17 4.76 -6.28 6.09
N ILE A 18 4.72 -5.07 5.51
CA ILE A 18 4.09 -4.84 4.19
C ILE A 18 4.76 -5.71 3.13
N LEU A 19 6.10 -5.69 3.07
CA LEU A 19 6.86 -6.46 2.09
C LEU A 19 6.62 -7.96 2.25
N ARG A 20 6.72 -8.49 3.47
CA ARG A 20 6.47 -9.91 3.76
C ARG A 20 5.04 -10.33 3.43
N PHE A 21 4.06 -9.46 3.69
CA PHE A 21 2.67 -9.73 3.33
C PHE A 21 2.49 -9.86 1.81
N ILE A 22 3.10 -8.97 1.02
CA ILE A 22 3.05 -9.05 -0.45
C ILE A 22 3.79 -10.29 -0.96
N GLN A 23 4.97 -10.60 -0.43
CA GLN A 23 5.74 -11.80 -0.76
C GLN A 23 4.93 -13.08 -0.46
N PHE A 24 4.26 -13.14 0.69
CA PHE A 24 3.37 -14.23 1.06
C PHE A 24 2.19 -14.40 0.08
N LEU A 25 1.56 -13.30 -0.37
CA LEU A 25 0.46 -13.37 -1.32
C LEU A 25 0.92 -13.89 -2.70
N CYS A 26 2.15 -13.54 -3.10
CA CYS A 26 2.75 -13.94 -4.36
C CYS A 26 3.40 -15.33 -4.32
N ASP A 27 3.76 -15.81 -3.13
CA ASP A 27 4.69 -16.93 -2.92
C ASP A 27 6.04 -16.68 -3.63
N ASP A 28 6.59 -15.48 -3.43
CA ASP A 28 7.79 -15.02 -4.14
C ASP A 28 8.59 -13.99 -3.32
N GLU A 29 9.76 -14.39 -2.83
CA GLU A 29 10.67 -13.56 -2.03
C GLU A 29 11.54 -12.62 -2.86
N THR A 30 11.50 -12.71 -4.20
CA THR A 30 12.28 -11.82 -5.09
C THR A 30 11.70 -10.41 -5.19
N ILE A 31 10.48 -10.20 -4.69
CA ILE A 31 9.86 -8.88 -4.57
C ILE A 31 10.63 -8.07 -3.54
N ILE A 32 11.11 -6.90 -3.95
CA ILE A 32 11.96 -6.03 -3.14
C ILE A 32 11.47 -4.58 -3.20
N ILE A 33 12.02 -3.76 -2.30
CA ILE A 33 11.89 -2.31 -2.36
C ILE A 33 13.05 -1.76 -3.18
N ASP A 34 12.74 -1.01 -4.23
CA ASP A 34 13.71 -0.25 -4.99
C ASP A 34 14.20 0.94 -4.16
N ARG A 35 15.46 0.86 -3.72
CA ARG A 35 16.06 1.87 -2.84
C ARG A 35 16.33 3.18 -3.56
N GLU A 36 16.62 3.13 -4.87
CA GLU A 36 16.90 4.33 -5.66
C GLU A 36 15.61 5.12 -5.85
N VAL A 37 14.50 4.43 -6.17
CA VAL A 37 13.17 5.04 -6.26
C VAL A 37 12.75 5.62 -4.91
N ALA A 38 12.85 4.86 -3.81
CA ALA A 38 12.47 5.35 -2.48
C ALA A 38 13.29 6.59 -2.06
N ALA A 39 14.59 6.62 -2.36
CA ALA A 39 15.45 7.77 -2.08
C ALA A 39 15.09 8.98 -2.95
N SER A 40 14.81 8.77 -4.23
CA SER A 40 14.39 9.81 -5.17
C SER A 40 13.05 10.45 -4.78
N GLU A 41 12.06 9.63 -4.44
CA GLU A 41 10.75 10.10 -3.95
C GLU A 41 10.89 10.90 -2.65
N ARG A 42 11.72 10.43 -1.72
CA ARG A 42 11.97 11.17 -0.47
C ARG A 42 12.65 12.52 -0.73
N ALA A 43 13.62 12.58 -1.64
CA ALA A 43 14.36 13.80 -1.96
C ALA A 43 13.50 14.87 -2.64
N THR A 44 12.44 14.46 -3.34
CA THR A 44 11.56 15.36 -4.12
C THR A 44 10.13 15.44 -3.56
N GLY A 45 9.85 14.77 -2.44
CA GLY A 45 8.52 14.60 -1.85
C GLY A 45 7.92 15.83 -1.16
N TYR A 46 8.30 17.05 -1.55
CA TYR A 46 7.89 18.31 -0.90
C TYR A 46 6.36 18.42 -0.73
N ARG A 47 5.59 18.05 -1.77
CA ARG A 47 4.12 18.07 -1.73
C ARG A 47 3.57 17.10 -0.69
N ASN A 48 4.17 15.91 -0.58
CA ASN A 48 3.76 14.91 0.41
C ASN A 48 4.08 15.37 1.84
N PHE A 49 5.23 16.03 2.05
CA PHE A 49 5.56 16.67 3.33
C PHE A 49 4.59 17.79 3.71
N ALA A 50 4.20 18.64 2.75
CA ALA A 50 3.20 19.69 2.98
C ALA A 50 1.84 19.09 3.39
N LEU A 51 1.38 18.07 2.66
CA LEU A 51 0.12 17.36 2.98
C LEU A 51 0.18 16.65 4.33
N ALA A 52 1.30 16.00 4.67
CA ALA A 52 1.46 15.32 5.95
C ALA A 52 1.41 16.30 7.13
N ASN A 53 2.08 17.46 7.01
CA ASN A 53 2.00 18.52 8.02
C ASN A 53 0.61 19.13 8.12
N TYR A 54 -0.06 19.35 6.98
CA TYR A 54 -1.45 19.82 6.95
C TYR A 54 -2.38 18.83 7.67
N MET A 55 -2.30 17.54 7.37
CA MET A 55 -3.09 16.52 8.08
C MET A 55 -2.78 16.48 9.59
N LYS A 56 -1.50 16.65 9.96
CA LYS A 56 -1.06 16.69 11.36
C LYS A 56 -1.66 17.87 12.12
N SER A 57 -1.77 19.06 11.51
CA SER A 57 -2.36 20.23 12.16
C SER A 57 -3.84 20.06 12.49
N PHE A 58 -4.55 19.16 11.79
CA PHE A 58 -5.94 18.79 12.07
C PHE A 58 -6.07 17.54 12.98
N GLY A 59 -4.96 16.99 13.47
CA GLY A 59 -4.98 15.79 14.32
C GLY A 59 -5.30 14.49 13.56
N ASN A 60 -5.20 14.49 12.22
CA ASN A 60 -5.44 13.29 11.40
C ASN A 60 -4.18 12.41 11.20
N LEU A 61 -3.02 12.89 11.67
CA LEU A 61 -1.74 12.19 11.58
C LEU A 61 -1.01 12.33 12.93
N HIS A 62 -0.77 11.21 13.59
CA HIS A 62 -0.30 11.19 14.97
C HIS A 62 1.23 11.14 15.09
N HIS A 63 1.92 10.34 14.26
CA HIS A 63 3.39 10.25 14.27
C HIS A 63 4.05 11.48 13.61
N ALA A 64 5.37 11.57 13.67
CA ALA A 64 6.10 12.60 12.93
C ALA A 64 5.91 12.38 11.41
N PRO A 65 5.67 13.44 10.60
CA PRO A 65 5.50 13.33 9.15
C PRO A 65 6.61 12.52 8.46
N GLU A 66 7.85 12.68 8.90
CA GLU A 66 9.03 11.99 8.39
C GLU A 66 8.93 10.47 8.54
N LEU A 67 8.35 9.99 9.64
CA LEU A 67 8.18 8.56 9.90
C LEU A 67 7.09 7.98 9.01
N ALA A 68 5.92 8.64 8.97
CA ALA A 68 4.80 8.22 8.14
C ALA A 68 5.15 8.23 6.64
N LEU A 69 5.86 9.27 6.20
CA LEU A 69 6.34 9.39 4.82
C LEU A 69 7.48 8.43 4.52
N GLY A 70 8.33 8.12 5.51
CA GLY A 70 9.32 7.04 5.40
C GLY A 70 8.66 5.72 5.00
N VAL A 71 7.60 5.30 5.68
CA VAL A 71 6.83 4.11 5.31
C VAL A 71 6.16 4.26 3.94
N TYR A 72 5.59 5.43 3.66
CA TYR A 72 4.92 5.72 2.38
C TYR A 72 5.86 5.55 1.18
N PHE A 73 7.01 6.22 1.15
CA PHE A 73 7.95 6.16 0.01
C PHE A 73 8.50 4.75 -0.21
N HIS A 74 8.78 4.01 0.87
CA HIS A 74 9.25 2.63 0.73
C HIS A 74 8.15 1.68 0.23
N HIS A 75 6.89 1.95 0.57
CA HIS A 75 5.76 1.18 0.02
C HIS A 75 5.53 1.51 -1.47
N CYS A 76 5.61 2.78 -1.86
CA CYS A 76 5.50 3.20 -3.26
C CYS A 76 6.62 2.63 -4.14
N ALA A 77 7.79 2.37 -3.56
CA ALA A 77 8.94 1.81 -4.25
C ALA A 77 9.00 0.26 -4.26
N ILE A 78 7.93 -0.45 -3.89
CA ILE A 78 7.90 -1.91 -4.04
C ILE A 78 7.88 -2.27 -5.54
N ALA A 79 8.92 -2.97 -6.00
CA ALA A 79 9.10 -3.33 -7.39
C ALA A 79 8.57 -4.76 -7.66
N MET A 80 7.71 -4.88 -8.66
CA MET A 80 7.04 -6.13 -9.02
C MET A 80 6.86 -6.24 -10.54
N SER A 81 6.91 -7.46 -11.05
CA SER A 81 6.42 -7.79 -12.39
C SER A 81 4.88 -7.78 -12.44
N CYS A 82 4.31 -7.68 -13.64
CA CYS A 82 2.85 -7.78 -13.83
C CYS A 82 2.28 -9.09 -13.27
N ARG A 83 3.02 -10.19 -13.40
CA ARG A 83 2.62 -11.49 -12.84
C ARG A 83 2.55 -11.43 -11.33
N GLN A 84 3.60 -10.94 -10.67
CA GLN A 84 3.62 -10.80 -9.21
C GLN A 84 2.48 -9.89 -8.74
N LEU A 85 2.23 -8.77 -9.42
CA LEU A 85 1.13 -7.85 -9.06
C LEU A 85 -0.25 -8.55 -9.12
N ALA A 86 -0.51 -9.30 -10.20
CA ALA A 86 -1.74 -10.08 -10.32
C ALA A 86 -1.86 -11.14 -9.21
N MET A 87 -0.75 -11.80 -8.84
CA MET A 87 -0.70 -12.79 -7.78
C MET A 87 -0.98 -12.17 -6.40
N ALA A 88 -0.44 -10.99 -6.12
CA ALA A 88 -0.70 -10.24 -4.90
C ALA A 88 -2.16 -9.82 -4.78
N GLY A 89 -2.80 -9.38 -5.88
CA GLY A 89 -4.14 -8.81 -5.87
C GLY A 89 -5.30 -9.82 -6.00
N ARG A 90 -5.06 -11.01 -6.57
CA ARG A 90 -6.13 -11.95 -6.98
C ARG A 90 -7.07 -12.39 -5.86
N PHE A 91 -6.65 -12.32 -4.60
CA PHE A 91 -7.53 -12.66 -3.47
C PHE A 91 -8.75 -11.74 -3.42
N LEU A 92 -8.64 -10.49 -3.88
CA LEU A 92 -9.74 -9.53 -3.96
C LEU A 92 -10.84 -10.01 -4.92
N ALA A 93 -10.45 -10.53 -6.09
CA ALA A 93 -11.37 -11.12 -7.05
C ALA A 93 -12.00 -12.43 -6.55
N ASN A 94 -11.30 -13.15 -5.67
CA ASN A 94 -11.74 -14.43 -5.12
C ASN A 94 -12.37 -14.29 -3.71
N GLY A 95 -13.21 -13.26 -3.52
CA GLY A 95 -13.98 -13.08 -2.28
C GLY A 95 -13.12 -12.90 -1.02
N GLY A 96 -11.92 -12.35 -1.16
CA GLY A 96 -10.98 -12.13 -0.07
C GLY A 96 -10.07 -13.32 0.25
N LYS A 97 -10.16 -14.43 -0.50
CA LYS A 97 -9.44 -15.69 -0.25
C LYS A 97 -8.31 -15.89 -1.25
N ASN A 98 -7.10 -16.19 -0.80
CA ASN A 98 -6.00 -16.57 -1.68
C ASN A 98 -6.34 -17.91 -2.37
N PRO A 99 -6.50 -17.95 -3.70
CA PRO A 99 -6.95 -19.15 -4.39
C PRO A 99 -5.93 -20.28 -4.40
N ALA A 100 -4.63 -19.99 -4.26
CA ALA A 100 -3.59 -21.02 -4.27
C ALA A 100 -3.48 -21.77 -2.94
N THR A 101 -3.65 -21.06 -1.82
CA THR A 101 -3.46 -21.62 -0.47
C THR A 101 -4.77 -21.87 0.27
N GLY A 102 -5.86 -21.28 -0.20
CA GLY A 102 -7.13 -21.26 0.50
C GLY A 102 -7.16 -20.34 1.74
N TYR A 103 -6.10 -19.57 2.01
CA TYR A 103 -6.04 -18.66 3.15
C TYR A 103 -7.01 -17.48 2.99
N GLN A 104 -7.78 -17.15 4.03
CA GLN A 104 -8.67 -16.00 4.03
C GLN A 104 -7.89 -14.73 4.38
N VAL A 105 -7.53 -13.93 3.37
CA VAL A 105 -6.72 -12.71 3.53
C VAL A 105 -7.56 -11.59 4.17
N VAL A 106 -8.78 -11.40 3.68
CA VAL A 106 -9.78 -10.46 4.22
C VAL A 106 -11.17 -11.08 4.09
N SER A 107 -12.16 -10.64 4.86
CA SER A 107 -13.53 -11.13 4.66
C SER A 107 -14.07 -10.81 3.26
N ALA A 108 -15.03 -11.59 2.76
CA ALA A 108 -15.67 -11.34 1.46
C ALA A 108 -16.34 -9.96 1.39
N GLU A 109 -16.93 -9.50 2.50
CA GLU A 109 -17.50 -8.15 2.61
C GLU A 109 -16.41 -7.07 2.47
N ARG A 110 -15.25 -7.27 3.12
CA ARG A 110 -14.13 -6.33 3.02
C ARG A 110 -13.52 -6.33 1.61
N ALA A 111 -13.37 -7.49 0.98
CA ALA A 111 -12.94 -7.59 -0.43
C ALA A 111 -13.88 -6.81 -1.36
N ARG A 112 -15.19 -6.93 -1.17
CA ARG A 112 -16.19 -6.16 -1.93
C ARG A 112 -16.04 -4.66 -1.73
N ARG A 113 -15.85 -4.20 -0.49
CA ARG A 113 -15.63 -2.77 -0.18
C ARG A 113 -14.34 -2.25 -0.81
N ILE A 114 -13.26 -3.03 -0.75
CA ILE A 114 -11.99 -2.67 -1.41
C ILE A 114 -12.20 -2.56 -2.92
N GLY A 115 -12.87 -3.54 -3.55
CA GLY A 115 -13.20 -3.50 -4.98
C GLY A 115 -14.03 -2.28 -5.36
N ALA A 116 -15.01 -1.89 -4.53
CA ALA A 116 -15.80 -0.68 -4.74
C ALA A 116 -14.93 0.59 -4.70
N MET A 117 -13.99 0.72 -3.75
CA MET A 117 -13.05 1.84 -3.73
C MET A 117 -12.13 1.84 -4.95
N MET A 118 -11.59 0.67 -5.34
CA MET A 118 -10.75 0.56 -6.54
C MET A 118 -11.50 0.99 -7.81
N LEU A 119 -12.79 0.66 -7.92
CA LEU A 119 -13.62 1.09 -9.05
C LEU A 119 -13.85 2.61 -9.05
N THR A 120 -14.16 3.21 -7.91
CA THR A 120 -14.59 4.62 -7.85
C THR A 120 -13.47 5.64 -7.69
N CYS A 121 -12.30 5.24 -7.19
CA CYS A 121 -11.15 6.13 -7.00
C CYS A 121 -9.78 5.50 -7.29
N GLY A 122 -9.73 4.33 -7.94
CA GLY A 122 -8.48 3.61 -8.24
C GLY A 122 -7.74 4.10 -9.49
N HIS A 123 -8.35 4.92 -10.34
CA HIS A 123 -7.78 5.38 -11.62
C HIS A 123 -7.58 6.90 -11.66
N TYR A 124 -7.31 7.51 -10.49
CA TYR A 124 -7.21 8.97 -10.34
C TYR A 124 -8.44 9.68 -10.93
N ASP A 125 -8.23 10.80 -11.61
CA ASP A 125 -9.28 11.59 -12.28
C ASP A 125 -9.99 10.81 -13.40
N GLY A 126 -9.43 9.68 -13.86
CA GLY A 126 -10.02 8.79 -14.86
C GLY A 126 -10.94 7.70 -14.30
N SER A 127 -11.24 7.70 -12.99
CA SER A 127 -12.08 6.64 -12.39
C SER A 127 -13.52 6.64 -12.92
N GLY A 128 -14.06 7.80 -13.32
CA GLY A 128 -15.36 7.90 -13.96
C GLY A 128 -15.39 7.22 -15.33
N ASP A 129 -14.42 7.54 -16.18
CA ASP A 129 -14.28 6.98 -17.53
C ASP A 129 -13.95 5.48 -17.50
N PHE A 130 -13.25 5.00 -16.47
CA PHE A 130 -12.98 3.57 -16.33
C PHE A 130 -14.23 2.78 -15.93
N ALA A 131 -15.16 3.40 -15.20
CA ALA A 131 -16.33 2.72 -14.65
C ALA A 131 -17.50 2.60 -15.64
N PHE A 132 -17.52 3.41 -16.71
CA PHE A 132 -18.63 3.54 -17.67
C PHE A 132 -18.13 3.41 -19.11
#